data_AF-A0A1P8MUG8-F1
#
_entry.id   AF-A0A1P8MUG8-F1
#
_cell.length_a   1.000
_cell.length_b   1.000
_cell.length_c   1.000
_cell.angle_alpha   90.00
_cell.angle_beta   90.00
_cell.angle_gamma   90.00
#
_symmetry.space_group_name_H-M   'P 1'
#
loop_
_entity.id
_entity.type
_entity.pdbx_description
1 polymer ?
#
loop_
_entity_poly.entity_id
_entity_poly.type
_entity_poly.pdbx_seq_one_letter_code
_entity_poly.pdbx_strand_id
1 'polypeptide(L)'
;MVTDEQDLPVRRATFAANPAPLDDAFRSSCNAPGDQLRTVSRSVVQCRILPPPDVAAFLLLRYDGALEAPTLVVQKETGRDDGAYVVELSYFAEVVQKSGNPRRIYIKQQALDQLMDQLLVATGGIADS
;
A
#
# COMPACT_ATOMS: atom_id res chain seq x y z
N MET A 1 -11.74 -17.85 -9.04
CA MET A 1 -10.43 -18.48 -9.27
C MET A 1 -9.40 -17.57 -8.62
N VAL A 2 -8.64 -18.09 -7.66
CA VAL A 2 -7.53 -17.36 -7.02
C VAL A 2 -6.28 -17.88 -7.70
N THR A 3 -5.61 -17.06 -8.51
CA THR A 3 -4.55 -17.54 -9.40
C THR A 3 -3.15 -17.45 -8.81
N ASP A 4 -2.88 -16.55 -7.85
CA ASP A 4 -1.62 -16.59 -7.08
C ASP A 4 -1.76 -15.97 -5.67
N GLU A 5 -1.07 -16.54 -4.67
CA GLU A 5 -0.87 -15.91 -3.36
C GLU A 5 0.08 -14.70 -3.45
N GLN A 6 0.77 -14.55 -4.58
CA GLN A 6 1.67 -13.44 -4.92
C GLN A 6 1.04 -12.31 -5.75
N ASP A 7 -0.21 -12.44 -6.18
CA ASP A 7 -0.91 -11.34 -6.86
C ASP A 7 -1.11 -10.18 -5.88
N LEU A 8 -0.43 -9.07 -6.14
CA LEU A 8 -0.57 -7.80 -5.41
C LEU A 8 -2.07 -7.44 -5.44
N PRO A 9 -2.78 -7.31 -4.31
CA PRO A 9 -4.10 -6.71 -4.32
C PRO A 9 -3.90 -5.23 -4.66
N VAL A 10 -4.12 -4.91 -5.93
CA VAL A 10 -3.98 -3.56 -6.48
C VAL A 10 -5.36 -2.98 -6.67
N ARG A 11 -5.57 -1.77 -6.15
CA ARG A 11 -6.75 -0.97 -6.44
C ARG A 11 -6.35 0.10 -7.42
N ARG A 12 -7.00 0.13 -8.58
CA ARG A 12 -6.62 0.99 -9.69
C ARG A 12 -7.72 1.99 -9.98
N ALA A 13 -7.35 3.23 -10.28
CA ALA A 13 -8.27 4.22 -10.78
C ALA A 13 -7.60 5.15 -11.80
N THR A 14 -8.41 5.65 -12.71
CA THR A 14 -7.99 6.62 -13.73
C THR A 14 -8.45 8.02 -13.35
N PHE A 15 -7.60 9.02 -13.58
CA PHE A 15 -7.83 10.43 -13.30
C PHE A 15 -7.62 11.26 -14.57
N ALA A 16 -8.55 12.16 -14.88
CA ALA A 16 -8.47 13.02 -16.07
C ALA A 16 -7.38 14.11 -15.96
N ALA A 17 -6.93 14.40 -14.74
CA ALA A 17 -5.88 15.38 -14.45
C ALA A 17 -4.95 14.84 -13.34
N ASN A 18 -3.90 15.59 -13.03
CA ASN A 18 -2.98 15.25 -11.94
C ASN A 18 -3.78 15.07 -10.62
N PRO A 19 -3.68 13.92 -9.93
CA PRO A 19 -4.51 13.58 -8.78
C PRO A 19 -4.04 14.28 -7.47
N ALA A 20 -3.88 15.60 -7.49
CA ALA A 20 -3.41 16.37 -6.34
C ALA A 20 -4.22 16.12 -5.04
N PRO A 21 -5.57 16.02 -5.06
CA PRO A 21 -6.33 15.69 -3.86
C PRO A 21 -5.97 14.32 -3.27
N LEU A 22 -5.66 13.32 -4.11
CA LEU A 22 -5.21 12.01 -3.66
C LEU A 22 -3.80 12.07 -3.09
N ASP A 23 -2.91 12.86 -3.69
CA ASP A 23 -1.55 13.06 -3.21
C ASP A 23 -1.53 13.65 -1.80
N ASP A 24 -2.37 14.65 -1.56
CA ASP A 24 -2.54 15.29 -0.27
C ASP A 24 -3.17 14.32 0.74
N ALA A 25 -4.23 13.61 0.36
CA ALA A 25 -4.87 12.61 1.22
C ALA A 25 -3.88 11.51 1.64
N PHE A 26 -3.11 10.97 0.68
CA PHE A 26 -2.10 9.94 0.93
C PHE A 26 -0.96 10.43 1.83
N ARG A 27 -0.51 11.67 1.66
CA ARG A 27 0.50 12.26 2.55
C ARG A 27 -0.05 12.48 3.95
N SER A 28 -1.29 12.96 4.05
CA SER A 28 -1.94 13.24 5.33
C SER A 28 -2.25 11.98 6.13
N SER A 29 -2.50 10.84 5.47
CA SER A 29 -2.71 9.56 6.16
C SER A 29 -1.42 8.97 6.74
N CYS A 30 -0.25 9.47 6.32
CA CYS A 30 1.06 9.01 6.78
C CYS A 30 1.66 9.94 7.85
N ASN A 31 0.94 10.11 8.96
CA ASN A 31 1.30 11.10 9.98
C ASN A 31 1.28 10.57 11.43
N ALA A 32 1.06 9.27 11.65
CA ALA A 32 1.11 8.73 13.00
C ALA A 32 2.55 8.63 13.52
N PRO A 33 2.78 8.64 14.85
CA PRO A 33 4.12 8.48 15.41
C PRO A 33 4.78 7.17 14.95
N GLY A 34 5.95 7.28 14.32
CA GLY A 34 6.69 6.14 13.79
C GLY A 34 6.43 5.85 12.31
N ASP A 35 5.39 6.44 11.71
CA ASP A 35 5.14 6.33 10.28
C ASP A 35 6.18 7.10 9.47
N GLN A 36 6.50 6.58 8.30
CA GLN A 36 7.48 7.17 7.39
C GLN A 36 6.92 7.26 5.98
N LEU A 37 6.79 8.48 5.48
CA LEU A 37 6.57 8.71 4.06
C LEU A 37 7.90 8.57 3.31
N ARG A 38 7.96 7.68 2.32
CA ARG A 38 9.14 7.45 1.48
C ARG A 38 8.81 7.59 0.01
N THR A 39 9.56 8.42 -0.70
CA THR A 39 9.55 8.44 -2.16
C THR A 39 10.54 7.40 -2.67
N VAL A 40 10.03 6.28 -3.18
CA VAL A 40 10.86 5.16 -3.67
C VAL A 40 11.36 5.43 -5.09
N SER A 41 10.53 6.08 -5.91
CA SER A 41 10.87 6.51 -7.26
C SER A 41 10.07 7.77 -7.62
N ARG A 42 10.19 8.25 -8.87
CA ARG A 42 9.37 9.37 -9.36
C ARG A 42 7.88 9.04 -9.43
N SER A 43 7.53 7.77 -9.60
CA SER A 43 6.14 7.30 -9.70
C SER A 43 5.65 6.63 -8.42
N VAL A 44 6.54 6.21 -7.52
CA VAL A 44 6.17 5.38 -6.35
C VAL A 44 6.43 6.12 -5.04
N VAL A 45 5.38 6.28 -4.26
CA VAL A 45 5.42 6.81 -2.89
C VAL A 45 4.84 5.76 -1.94
N GLN A 46 5.49 5.55 -0.81
CA GLN A 46 5.07 4.63 0.23
C GLN A 46 4.80 5.38 1.52
N CYS A 47 3.69 5.05 2.18
CA CYS A 47 3.58 5.22 3.62
C CYS A 47 3.98 3.92 4.29
N ARG A 48 5.01 3.99 5.15
CA ARG A 48 5.54 2.86 5.92
C ARG A 48 5.10 3.04 7.36
N ILE A 49 4.14 2.24 7.77
CA ILE A 49 3.42 2.33 9.03
C ILE A 49 4.03 1.34 10.03
N LEU A 50 4.23 1.80 11.26
CA LEU A 50 4.62 0.94 12.37
C LEU A 50 3.39 0.14 12.83
N PRO A 51 3.35 -1.19 12.68
CA PRO A 51 2.22 -1.98 13.14
C PRO A 51 2.04 -1.86 14.68
N PRO A 52 0.80 -1.97 15.17
CA PRO A 52 0.53 -2.21 16.58
C PRO A 52 1.30 -3.44 17.12
N PRO A 53 1.67 -3.49 18.41
CA PRO A 53 2.52 -4.56 18.95
C PRO A 53 1.99 -5.99 18.75
N ASP A 54 0.68 -6.18 18.84
CA ASP A 54 0.01 -7.46 18.61
C ASP A 54 0.09 -7.90 17.15
N VAL A 55 -0.13 -6.98 16.21
CA VAL A 55 0.03 -7.20 14.76
C VAL A 55 1.50 -7.50 14.43
N ALA A 56 2.43 -6.74 15.00
CA ALA A 56 3.87 -6.96 14.82
C ALA A 56 4.29 -8.35 15.30
N ALA A 57 3.88 -8.74 16.51
CA ALA A 57 4.15 -10.05 17.07
C ALA A 57 3.56 -11.18 16.22
N PHE A 58 2.31 -11.02 15.76
CA PHE A 58 1.68 -11.97 14.85
C PHE A 58 2.50 -12.14 13.55
N LEU A 59 2.89 -11.04 12.91
CA LEU A 59 3.67 -11.07 11.65
C LEU A 59 5.02 -11.78 11.84
N LEU A 60 5.73 -11.48 12.93
CA LEU A 60 7.02 -12.10 13.24
C LEU A 60 6.89 -13.61 13.45
N LEU A 61 5.92 -14.05 14.25
CA LEU A 61 5.71 -15.47 14.55
C LEU A 61 5.19 -16.24 13.33
N ARG A 62 4.24 -15.67 12.59
CA ARG A 62 3.57 -16.34 11.48
C ARG A 62 4.47 -16.52 10.27
N TYR A 63 5.40 -15.58 10.03
CA TYR A 63 6.24 -15.52 8.83
C TYR A 63 7.74 -15.75 9.12
N ASP A 64 8.06 -16.25 10.31
CA ASP A 64 9.44 -16.54 10.75
C ASP A 64 10.39 -15.34 10.58
N GLY A 65 9.94 -14.19 11.05
CA GLY A 65 10.67 -12.93 10.97
C GLY A 65 11.93 -12.90 11.84
N ALA A 66 12.89 -12.07 11.45
CA ALA A 66 13.98 -11.64 12.31
C ALA A 66 13.47 -10.75 13.45
N LEU A 67 14.28 -10.44 14.45
CA LEU A 67 13.91 -9.52 15.55
C LEU A 67 13.83 -8.03 15.11
N GLU A 68 13.73 -7.77 13.81
CA GLU A 68 13.49 -6.44 13.25
C GLU A 68 11.98 -6.18 13.14
N ALA A 69 11.56 -4.95 13.43
CA ALA A 69 10.15 -4.61 13.40
C ALA A 69 9.56 -4.78 11.99
N PRO A 70 8.46 -5.54 11.82
CA PRO A 70 7.70 -5.55 10.58
C PRO A 70 7.19 -4.15 10.23
N THR A 71 6.91 -3.92 8.96
CA THR A 71 6.31 -2.68 8.47
C THR A 71 5.01 -2.98 7.75
N LEU A 72 3.96 -2.20 7.99
CA LEU A 72 2.80 -2.16 7.09
C LEU A 72 3.04 -1.10 6.03
N VAL A 73 2.89 -1.44 4.76
CA VAL A 73 3.18 -0.54 3.65
C VAL A 73 1.89 -0.28 2.89
N VAL A 74 1.55 0.99 2.73
CA VAL A 74 0.61 1.45 1.71
C VAL A 74 1.44 2.11 0.63
N GLN A 75 1.36 1.61 -0.60
CA GLN A 75 2.10 2.11 -1.74
C GLN A 75 1.13 2.72 -2.75
N LYS A 76 1.43 3.95 -3.17
CA LYS A 76 0.80 4.61 -4.29
C LYS A 76 1.79 4.67 -5.45
N GLU A 77 1.40 4.11 -6.58
CA GLU A 77 2.09 4.24 -7.84
C GLU A 77 1.27 5.11 -8.80
N THR A 78 1.92 6.05 -9.47
CA THR A 78 1.29 6.98 -10.40
C THR A 78 1.97 6.91 -11.75
N GLY A 79 1.21 6.48 -12.75
CA GLY A 79 1.60 6.41 -14.15
C GLY A 79 0.77 7.34 -15.02
N ARG A 80 0.99 7.22 -16.34
CA ARG A 80 0.17 7.84 -17.37
C ARG A 80 -0.19 6.81 -18.42
N ASP A 81 -1.43 6.83 -18.87
CA ASP A 81 -1.94 5.97 -19.93
C ASP A 81 -2.97 6.77 -20.76
N ASP A 82 -2.82 6.73 -22.08
CA ASP A 82 -3.64 7.47 -23.06
C ASP A 82 -4.01 8.93 -22.67
N GLY A 83 -3.03 9.67 -22.14
CA GLY A 83 -3.21 11.07 -21.72
C GLY A 83 -3.88 11.26 -20.35
N ALA A 84 -4.39 10.20 -19.74
CA ALA A 84 -4.89 10.17 -18.37
C ALA A 84 -3.79 9.80 -17.36
N TYR A 85 -4.05 10.08 -16.08
CA TYR A 85 -3.25 9.60 -14.97
C TYR A 85 -3.83 8.27 -14.48
N VAL A 86 -2.98 7.28 -14.28
CA VAL A 86 -3.39 6.00 -13.67
C VAL A 86 -2.74 5.91 -12.31
N VAL A 87 -3.55 5.65 -11.28
CA VAL A 87 -3.05 5.44 -9.93
C VAL A 87 -3.38 4.04 -9.47
N GLU A 88 -2.38 3.40 -8.89
CA GLU A 88 -2.46 2.09 -8.28
C GLU A 88 -2.13 2.20 -6.79
N LEU A 89 -3.06 1.74 -5.94
CA LEU A 89 -2.86 1.57 -4.51
C LEU A 89 -2.66 0.09 -4.20
N SER A 90 -1.60 -0.21 -3.46
CA SER A 90 -1.36 -1.55 -2.93
C SER A 90 -1.01 -1.49 -1.45
N TYR A 91 -1.33 -2.55 -0.74
CA TYR A 91 -1.12 -2.63 0.70
C TYR A 91 -0.61 -4.01 1.10
N PHE A 92 0.47 -4.03 1.88
CA PHE A 92 1.15 -5.27 2.25
C PHE A 92 1.92 -5.10 3.56
N ALA A 93 2.16 -6.20 4.26
CA ALA A 93 3.18 -6.22 5.32
C ALA A 93 4.54 -6.60 4.72
N GLU A 94 5.59 -5.99 5.24
CA GLU A 94 6.98 -6.35 4.93
C GLU A 94 7.63 -6.88 6.21
N VAL A 95 8.10 -8.12 6.16
CA VAL A 95 8.75 -8.81 7.28
C VAL A 95 10.14 -9.23 6.83
N VAL A 96 11.18 -8.72 7.50
CA VAL A 96 12.55 -9.19 7.28
C VAL A 96 12.66 -10.62 7.81
N GLN A 97 13.04 -11.56 6.95
CA GLN A 97 13.21 -12.95 7.34
C GLN A 97 14.54 -13.15 8.06
N LYS A 98 14.69 -14.24 8.82
CA LYS A 98 15.98 -14.60 9.46
C LYS A 98 17.16 -14.73 8.48
N SER A 99 16.90 -14.97 7.20
CA SER A 99 17.90 -14.97 6.12
C SER A 99 18.40 -13.57 5.75
N GLY A 100 17.75 -12.50 6.24
CA GLY A 100 18.03 -11.11 5.92
C GLY A 100 17.19 -10.54 4.76
N ASN A 101 16.49 -11.38 3.98
CA ASN A 101 15.67 -10.91 2.88
C ASN A 101 14.27 -10.48 3.37
N PRO A 102 13.76 -9.31 2.97
CA PRO A 102 12.38 -8.94 3.26
C PRO A 102 11.39 -9.76 2.44
N ARG A 103 10.35 -10.25 3.10
CA ARG A 103 9.19 -10.90 2.47
C ARG A 103 8.00 -9.94 2.51
N ARG A 104 7.36 -9.76 1.36
CA ARG A 104 6.07 -9.08 1.26
C ARG A 104 4.93 -10.07 1.49
N ILE A 105 3.96 -9.65 2.29
CA ILE A 105 2.78 -10.41 2.65
C ILE A 105 1.56 -9.58 2.27
N TYR A 106 0.84 -10.06 1.28
CA TYR A 106 -0.36 -9.37 0.81
C TYR A 106 -1.53 -9.62 1.74
N ILE A 107 -2.18 -8.53 2.14
CA ILE A 107 -3.35 -8.57 2.98
C ILE A 107 -4.54 -8.68 2.02
N LYS A 108 -5.32 -9.76 2.10
CA LYS A 108 -6.52 -9.96 1.25
C LYS A 108 -7.76 -9.73 2.12
N GLN A 109 -8.19 -8.48 2.23
CA GLN A 109 -9.34 -8.09 3.04
C GLN A 109 -10.29 -7.19 2.25
N GLN A 110 -11.50 -7.70 1.97
CA GLN A 110 -12.50 -6.99 1.18
C GLN A 110 -12.85 -5.59 1.73
N ALA A 111 -12.90 -5.43 3.04
CA ALA A 111 -13.18 -4.13 3.66
C ALA A 111 -12.07 -3.10 3.37
N LEU A 112 -10.81 -3.55 3.31
CA LEU A 112 -9.67 -2.69 2.99
C LEU A 112 -9.64 -2.35 1.50
N ASP A 113 -9.95 -3.31 0.64
CA ASP A 113 -10.14 -3.08 -0.80
C ASP A 113 -11.20 -1.99 -1.06
N GLN A 114 -12.37 -2.12 -0.42
CA GLN A 114 -13.47 -1.16 -0.53
C GLN A 114 -13.07 0.23 -0.01
N LEU A 115 -12.33 0.30 1.10
CA LEU A 115 -11.84 1.57 1.63
C LEU A 115 -10.89 2.27 0.64
N MET A 116 -10.01 1.51 0.00
CA MET A 116 -9.09 2.04 -1.00
C MET A 116 -9.82 2.51 -2.27
N ASP A 117 -10.82 1.76 -2.73
CA ASP A 117 -11.68 2.21 -3.85
C ASP A 117 -12.42 3.50 -3.50
N GLN A 118 -12.98 3.60 -2.29
CA GLN A 118 -13.66 4.80 -1.82
C GLN A 118 -12.72 5.99 -1.77
N LEU A 119 -11.47 5.80 -1.33
CA LEU A 119 -10.45 6.86 -1.34
C LEU A 119 -10.15 7.33 -2.77
N LEU A 120 -9.94 6.39 -3.70
CA LEU A 120 -9.68 6.70 -5.11
C LEU A 120 -10.84 7.48 -5.73
N VAL A 121 -12.08 7.05 -5.50
CA VAL A 121 -13.28 7.72 -6.04
C VAL A 121 -13.51 9.09 -5.38
N ALA A 122 -13.41 9.18 -4.05
CA ALA A 122 -13.61 10.42 -3.31
C ALA A 122 -12.59 11.52 -3.66
N THR A 123 -11.43 11.13 -4.21
CA THR A 123 -10.37 12.05 -4.65
C THR A 123 -10.44 12.37 -6.15
N GLY A 124 -11.49 11.93 -6.84
CA GLY A 124 -11.78 12.25 -8.24
C GLY A 124 -11.38 11.20 -9.25
N GLY A 125 -11.01 10.00 -8.80
CA GLY A 125 -10.69 8.86 -9.66
C GLY A 125 -11.93 8.10 -10.10
N ILE A 126 -11.81 7.40 -11.23
CA ILE A 126 -12.78 6.40 -11.68
C ILE A 126 -12.13 5.04 -11.44
N ALA A 127 -12.62 4.30 -10.45
CA ALA A 127 -12.06 3.00 -10.08
C ALA A 127 -12.34 1.96 -11.17
N ASP A 128 -11.31 1.16 -11.49
CA ASP A 128 -11.42 0.01 -12.36
C ASP A 128 -11.99 -1.14 -11.51
N SER A 129 -13.31 -1.36 -11.63
CA SER A 129 -14.07 -2.38 -10.87
C SER A 129 -13.88 -3.80 -11.40
#